data_AF-A0A2S7KWC2-F1
#
_entry.id   AF-A0A2S7KWC2-F1
#
_cell.length_a   1.000
_cell.length_b   1.000
_cell.length_c   1.000
_cell.angle_alpha   90.00
_cell.angle_beta   90.00
_cell.angle_gamma   90.00
#
_symmetry.space_group_name_H-M   'P 1'
#
loop_
_entity.id
_entity.type
_entity.pdbx_description
1 polymer ?
#
loop_
_entity_poly.entity_id
_entity_poly.type
_entity_poly.pdbx_seq_one_letter_code
_entity_poly.pdbx_strand_id
1 'polypeptide(L)'
;MKKKLNQLAATAICGNDISSSCLYVSALAIVYAVQYAWISLLSVSFILFLFRKIYGEVLSALPLNGGAYNALLNTTKKFTASFAASLTGLSYVATAVISTSEAIKYLSSSWVVIPIIFIFIFHLTSLVILCLFCIYFIFNNGLEVLITNFKTPTNGSITNALFFGFALATPSIKGFKSSANYVEEQEKFF
;
A
#
# COMPACT_ATOMS: atom_id res chain seq x y z
N MET A 1 16.68 -21.27 19.92
CA MET A 1 15.44 -20.46 19.81
C MET A 1 15.52 -19.61 18.56
N LYS A 2 14.48 -19.59 17.71
CA LYS A 2 14.43 -18.63 16.58
C LYS A 2 14.33 -17.22 17.14
N LYS A 3 15.16 -16.30 16.64
CA LYS A 3 15.10 -14.87 16.98
C LYS A 3 13.74 -14.32 16.54
N LYS A 4 13.03 -13.67 17.45
CA LYS A 4 11.74 -13.02 17.18
C LYS A 4 11.98 -11.64 16.52
N LEU A 5 10.97 -11.12 15.85
CA LEU A 5 10.98 -9.81 15.20
C LEU A 5 10.72 -8.73 16.24
N ASN A 6 11.67 -7.80 16.38
CA ASN A 6 11.43 -6.60 17.19
C ASN A 6 10.40 -5.68 16.52
N GLN A 7 9.90 -4.70 17.27
CA GLN A 7 8.88 -3.76 16.78
C GLN A 7 9.28 -3.08 15.47
N LEU A 8 10.54 -2.66 15.35
CA LEU A 8 11.03 -1.94 14.18
C LEU A 8 11.04 -2.83 12.94
N ALA A 9 11.50 -4.09 13.07
CA ALA A 9 11.48 -5.05 11.97
C ALA A 9 10.04 -5.43 11.56
N ALA A 10 9.15 -5.66 12.52
CA ALA A 10 7.74 -5.95 12.24
C ALA A 10 7.04 -4.75 11.55
N THR A 11 7.32 -3.54 12.02
CA THR A 11 6.81 -2.29 11.42
C THR A 11 7.41 -2.08 10.03
N ALA A 12 8.69 -2.38 9.82
CA ALA A 12 9.33 -2.25 8.52
C ALA A 12 8.75 -3.21 7.47
N ILE A 13 8.42 -4.45 7.85
CA ILE A 13 7.76 -5.43 6.95
C ILE A 13 6.38 -4.90 6.50
N CYS A 14 5.56 -4.46 7.45
CA CYS A 14 4.24 -3.89 7.16
C CYS A 14 4.35 -2.59 6.35
N GLY A 15 5.25 -1.70 6.79
CA GLY A 15 5.49 -0.40 6.19
C GLY A 15 5.94 -0.51 4.74
N ASN A 16 6.83 -1.45 4.43
CA ASN A 16 7.27 -1.70 3.06
C ASN A 16 6.13 -2.11 2.12
N ASP A 17 5.20 -2.97 2.58
CA ASP A 17 4.06 -3.42 1.77
C ASP A 17 3.05 -2.27 1.51
N ILE A 18 2.83 -1.40 2.51
CA ILE A 18 1.98 -0.20 2.36
C ILE A 18 2.64 0.86 1.49
N SER A 19 3.90 1.21 1.78
CA SER A 19 4.58 2.34 1.14
C SER A 19 4.94 2.05 -0.33
N SER A 20 5.37 0.83 -0.64
CA SER A 20 5.62 0.41 -2.02
C SER A 20 4.35 0.49 -2.87
N SER A 21 3.22 0.13 -2.26
CA SER A 21 1.92 0.17 -2.94
C SER A 21 1.39 1.57 -3.17
N CYS A 22 1.69 2.53 -2.29
CA CYS A 22 1.19 3.91 -2.37
C CYS A 22 1.68 4.64 -3.64
N LEU A 23 2.95 4.45 -4.01
CA LEU A 23 3.56 5.19 -5.12
C LEU A 23 2.91 4.85 -6.47
N TYR A 24 2.78 3.57 -6.82
CA TYR A 24 2.15 3.19 -8.09
C TYR A 24 0.63 3.45 -8.08
N VAL A 25 -0.03 3.29 -6.92
CA VAL A 25 -1.46 3.57 -6.79
C VAL A 25 -1.78 5.05 -6.99
N SER A 26 -0.97 5.95 -6.41
CA SER A 26 -1.21 7.39 -6.52
C SER A 26 -1.18 7.86 -7.97
N ALA A 27 -0.24 7.35 -8.77
CA ALA A 27 -0.16 7.61 -10.20
C ALA A 27 -1.40 7.09 -10.95
N LEU A 28 -1.83 5.85 -10.67
CA LEU A 28 -3.03 5.28 -11.29
C LEU A 28 -4.31 6.04 -10.90
N ALA A 29 -4.43 6.49 -9.65
CA ALA A 29 -5.55 7.29 -9.19
C ALA A 29 -5.61 8.65 -9.91
N ILE A 30 -4.46 9.30 -10.11
CA ILE A 30 -4.39 10.58 -10.87
C ILE A 30 -4.81 10.38 -12.33
N VAL A 31 -4.41 9.29 -12.98
CA VAL A 31 -4.77 9.01 -14.38
C VAL A 31 -6.28 8.92 -14.58
N TYR A 32 -7.02 8.33 -13.64
CA TYR A 32 -8.47 8.11 -13.78
C TYR A 32 -9.34 9.15 -13.08
N ALA A 33 -8.92 9.66 -11.92
CA ALA A 33 -9.68 10.62 -11.13
C ALA A 33 -9.24 12.08 -11.32
N VAL A 34 -8.08 12.32 -11.96
CA VAL A 34 -7.51 13.64 -12.25
C VAL A 34 -7.59 14.55 -11.02
N GLN A 35 -8.33 15.66 -11.09
CA GLN A 35 -8.52 16.62 -10.01
C GLN A 35 -9.14 16.04 -8.73
N TYR A 36 -9.83 14.90 -8.81
CA TYR A 36 -10.49 14.24 -7.69
C TYR A 36 -9.66 13.09 -7.09
N ALA A 37 -8.44 12.84 -7.59
CA ALA A 37 -7.59 11.75 -7.10
C ALA A 37 -7.33 11.84 -5.59
N TRP A 38 -7.20 13.06 -5.04
CA TRP A 38 -7.03 13.26 -3.60
C TRP A 38 -8.23 12.75 -2.79
N ILE A 39 -9.46 12.81 -3.33
CA ILE A 39 -10.67 12.28 -2.68
C ILE A 39 -10.60 10.74 -2.63
N SER A 40 -10.24 10.12 -3.75
CA SER A 40 -10.05 8.66 -3.82
C SER A 40 -8.94 8.18 -2.88
N LEU A 41 -7.82 8.89 -2.77
CA LEU A 41 -6.73 8.54 -1.87
C LEU A 41 -7.09 8.76 -0.39
N LEU A 42 -7.79 9.86 -0.07
CA LEU A 42 -8.27 10.11 1.30
C LEU A 42 -9.29 9.06 1.74
N SER A 43 -10.21 8.65 0.87
CA SER A 43 -11.18 7.60 1.21
C SER A 43 -10.50 6.25 1.47
N VAL A 44 -9.48 5.87 0.70
CA VAL A 44 -8.65 4.69 0.99
C VAL A 44 -7.91 4.82 2.33
N SER A 45 -7.31 5.99 2.60
CA SER A 45 -6.63 6.26 3.88
C SER A 45 -7.59 6.17 5.08
N PHE A 46 -8.81 6.69 4.93
CA PHE A 46 -9.86 6.59 5.94
C PHE A 46 -10.25 5.13 6.21
N ILE A 47 -10.43 4.32 5.16
CA ILE A 47 -10.71 2.88 5.31
C ILE A 47 -9.55 2.18 6.00
N LEU A 48 -8.29 2.49 5.66
CA LEU A 48 -7.11 1.96 6.34
C LEU A 48 -7.11 2.27 7.84
N PHE A 49 -7.46 3.50 8.18
CA PHE A 49 -7.57 3.94 9.57
C PHE A 49 -8.62 3.12 10.35
N LEU A 50 -9.76 2.79 9.73
CA LEU A 50 -10.78 1.93 10.34
C LEU A 50 -10.28 0.49 10.50
N PHE A 51 -9.61 -0.06 9.49
CA PHE A 51 -9.06 -1.42 9.54
C PHE A 51 -8.03 -1.61 10.65
N ARG A 52 -7.27 -0.56 11.02
CA ARG A 52 -6.30 -0.62 12.12
C ARG A 52 -6.90 -1.19 13.41
N LYS A 53 -8.11 -0.74 13.80
CA LYS A 53 -8.77 -1.22 15.02
C LYS A 53 -9.21 -2.68 14.89
N ILE A 54 -9.82 -3.03 13.75
CA ILE A 54 -10.32 -4.37 13.47
C ILE A 54 -9.17 -5.40 13.50
N TYR A 55 -8.06 -5.11 12.82
CA TYR A 55 -6.89 -6.01 12.83
C TYR A 55 -6.27 -6.10 14.24
N GLY A 56 -6.23 -5.01 14.99
CA GLY A 56 -5.76 -5.02 16.38
C GLY A 56 -6.58 -5.97 17.26
N GLU A 57 -7.90 -5.91 17.18
CA GLU A 57 -8.80 -6.78 17.96
C GLU A 57 -8.69 -8.25 17.52
N VAL A 58 -8.73 -8.51 16.21
CA VAL A 58 -8.71 -9.89 15.67
C VAL A 58 -7.38 -10.59 15.96
N LEU A 59 -6.23 -9.91 15.76
CA LEU A 59 -4.92 -10.52 15.98
C LEU A 59 -4.59 -10.65 17.47
N SER A 60 -5.15 -9.80 18.33
CA SER A 60 -5.03 -9.96 19.78
C SER A 60 -5.86 -11.12 20.30
N ALA A 61 -7.03 -11.38 19.70
CA ALA A 61 -7.90 -12.51 20.07
C ALA A 61 -7.40 -13.85 19.53
N LEU A 62 -6.81 -13.86 18.33
CA LEU A 62 -6.28 -15.05 17.65
C LEU A 62 -4.81 -14.80 17.23
N PRO A 63 -3.85 -14.90 18.17
CA PRO A 63 -2.43 -14.62 17.92
C PRO A 63 -1.73 -15.80 17.23
N LEU A 64 -2.32 -16.25 16.12
CA LEU A 64 -1.85 -17.37 15.32
C LEU A 64 -1.56 -16.86 13.90
N ASN A 65 -0.52 -17.40 13.27
CA ASN A 65 -0.22 -17.06 11.90
C ASN A 65 -1.35 -17.49 10.95
N GLY A 66 -1.41 -16.81 9.81
CA GLY A 66 -2.47 -17.00 8.80
C GLY A 66 -3.49 -15.86 8.74
N GLY A 67 -3.35 -14.83 9.57
CA GLY A 67 -4.09 -13.56 9.46
C GLY A 67 -5.59 -13.73 9.21
N ALA A 68 -6.08 -13.15 8.11
CA ALA A 68 -7.50 -13.20 7.75
C ALA A 68 -8.03 -14.63 7.50
N TYR A 69 -7.20 -15.57 7.04
CA TYR A 69 -7.63 -16.97 6.89
C TYR A 69 -7.90 -17.60 8.25
N ASN A 70 -6.98 -17.42 9.20
CA ASN A 70 -7.13 -17.99 10.54
C ASN A 70 -8.35 -17.39 11.26
N ALA A 71 -8.55 -16.07 11.14
CA ALA A 71 -9.74 -15.39 11.63
C ALA A 71 -11.04 -15.98 11.04
N LEU A 72 -11.10 -16.18 9.72
CA LEU A 72 -12.29 -16.74 9.06
C LEU A 72 -12.48 -18.24 9.34
N LEU A 73 -11.40 -18.99 9.51
CA LEU A 73 -11.46 -20.41 9.84
C LEU A 73 -12.09 -20.64 11.21
N ASN A 74 -11.85 -19.74 12.16
CA ASN A 74 -12.38 -19.82 13.52
C ASN A 74 -13.74 -19.14 13.71
N THR A 75 -14.17 -18.28 12.78
CA THR A 75 -15.44 -17.54 12.90
C THR A 75 -16.49 -17.91 11.85
N THR A 76 -16.13 -18.70 10.83
CA THR A 76 -17.02 -19.03 9.70
C THR A 76 -16.95 -20.50 9.28
N LYS A 77 -17.60 -20.87 8.16
CA LYS A 77 -17.54 -22.21 7.57
C LYS A 77 -16.17 -22.42 6.88
N LYS A 78 -15.61 -23.63 6.99
CA LYS A 78 -14.34 -24.02 6.34
C LYS A 78 -14.27 -23.68 4.85
N PHE A 79 -15.39 -23.82 4.13
CA PHE A 79 -15.50 -23.45 2.72
C PHE A 79 -15.27 -21.95 2.50
N THR A 80 -15.94 -21.08 3.28
CA THR A 80 -15.79 -19.63 3.20
C THR A 80 -14.36 -19.19 3.54
N ALA A 81 -13.78 -19.77 4.58
CA ALA A 81 -12.38 -19.51 4.95
C ALA A 81 -11.40 -19.92 3.85
N SER A 82 -11.58 -21.11 3.26
CA SER A 82 -10.76 -21.60 2.14
C SER A 82 -10.91 -20.74 0.89
N PHE A 83 -12.14 -20.35 0.55
CA PHE A 83 -12.40 -19.46 -0.58
C PHE A 83 -11.73 -18.08 -0.40
N ALA A 84 -11.85 -17.49 0.79
CA ALA A 84 -11.18 -16.24 1.12
C ALA A 84 -9.64 -16.37 1.13
N ALA A 85 -9.10 -17.52 1.55
CA ALA A 85 -7.68 -17.82 1.47
C ALA A 85 -7.19 -17.88 0.03
N SER A 86 -7.94 -18.52 -0.87
CA SER A 86 -7.63 -18.55 -2.31
C SER A 86 -7.61 -17.15 -2.93
N LEU A 87 -8.61 -16.31 -2.62
CA LEU A 87 -8.62 -14.90 -3.05
C LEU A 87 -7.44 -14.10 -2.47
N THR A 88 -7.04 -14.43 -1.25
CA THR A 88 -5.87 -13.82 -0.60
C THR A 88 -4.57 -14.23 -1.29
N GLY A 89 -4.41 -15.50 -1.64
CA GLY A 89 -3.28 -16.00 -2.42
C GLY A 89 -3.19 -15.34 -3.79
N LEU A 90 -4.30 -15.28 -4.53
CA LEU A 90 -4.39 -14.58 -5.82
C LEU A 90 -4.01 -13.10 -5.69
N SER A 91 -4.45 -12.43 -4.62
CA SER A 91 -4.11 -11.04 -4.33
C SER A 91 -2.62 -10.83 -4.08
N TYR A 92 -1.95 -11.75 -3.37
CA TYR A 92 -0.50 -11.70 -3.15
C TYR A 92 0.29 -11.91 -4.44
N VAL A 93 -0.13 -12.86 -5.29
CA VAL A 93 0.50 -13.08 -6.61
C VAL A 93 0.35 -11.84 -7.48
N ALA A 94 -0.84 -11.23 -7.53
CA ALA A 94 -1.05 -9.98 -8.28
C ALA A 94 -0.16 -8.84 -7.78
N THR A 95 -0.01 -8.67 -6.46
CA THR A 95 0.89 -7.67 -5.88
C THR A 95 2.35 -7.96 -6.24
N ALA A 96 2.78 -9.22 -6.20
CA ALA A 96 4.14 -9.62 -6.58
C ALA A 96 4.42 -9.31 -8.07
N VAL A 97 3.47 -9.60 -8.96
CA VAL A 97 3.59 -9.31 -10.41
C VAL A 97 3.65 -7.81 -10.66
N ILE A 98 2.78 -7.00 -10.04
CA ILE A 98 2.81 -5.54 -10.19
C ILE A 98 4.13 -4.98 -9.65
N SER A 99 4.54 -5.39 -8.46
CA SER A 99 5.80 -4.94 -7.84
C SER A 99 7.02 -5.30 -8.70
N THR A 100 7.03 -6.50 -9.28
CA THR A 100 8.09 -6.94 -10.22
C THR A 100 8.06 -6.12 -11.51
N SER A 101 6.87 -5.83 -12.04
CA SER A 101 6.70 -5.04 -13.26
C SER A 101 7.19 -3.60 -13.08
N GLU A 102 6.86 -2.97 -11.94
CA GLU A 102 7.36 -1.65 -11.60
C GLU A 102 8.87 -1.68 -11.33
N ALA A 103 9.38 -2.70 -10.63
CA ALA A 103 10.82 -2.86 -10.41
C ALA A 103 11.61 -3.00 -11.72
N ILE A 104 11.12 -3.78 -12.69
CA ILE A 104 11.76 -3.90 -14.02
C ILE A 104 11.69 -2.58 -14.79
N LYS A 105 10.60 -1.81 -14.70
CA LYS A 105 10.53 -0.46 -15.31
C LYS A 105 11.53 0.52 -14.68
N TYR A 106 11.78 0.42 -13.37
CA TYR A 106 12.82 1.22 -12.72
C TYR A 106 14.23 0.72 -13.09
N LEU A 107 14.42 -0.60 -13.17
CA LEU A 107 15.71 -1.21 -13.50
C LEU A 107 16.08 -1.08 -14.99
N SER A 108 15.11 -1.07 -15.90
CA SER A 108 15.36 -0.79 -17.32
C SER A 108 15.89 0.62 -17.53
N SER A 109 15.72 1.51 -16.55
CA SER A 109 16.33 2.84 -16.51
C SER A 109 17.69 2.88 -15.81
N SER A 110 18.20 1.80 -15.20
CA SER A 110 19.48 1.79 -14.46
C SER A 110 20.15 0.41 -14.36
N TRP A 111 21.35 0.31 -14.93
CA TRP A 111 22.10 -0.92 -15.19
C TRP A 111 22.97 -1.38 -14.00
N VAL A 112 22.42 -1.64 -12.81
CA VAL A 112 23.23 -2.10 -11.65
C VAL A 112 22.47 -3.06 -10.73
N VAL A 113 23.11 -4.17 -10.33
CA VAL A 113 22.64 -5.10 -9.28
C VAL A 113 22.99 -4.51 -7.91
N ILE A 114 22.00 -4.02 -7.16
CA ILE A 114 22.19 -3.33 -5.88
C ILE A 114 21.46 -4.08 -4.74
N PRO A 115 22.04 -4.25 -3.54
CA PRO A 115 21.35 -4.87 -2.40
C PRO A 115 20.07 -4.13 -1.98
N ILE A 116 19.05 -4.87 -1.52
CA ILE A 116 17.68 -4.38 -1.22
C ILE A 116 17.67 -3.19 -0.25
N ILE A 117 18.57 -3.17 0.75
CA ILE A 117 18.65 -2.06 1.72
C ILE A 117 19.01 -0.73 1.04
N PHE A 118 19.88 -0.76 0.03
CA PHE A 118 20.26 0.43 -0.74
C PHE A 118 19.12 0.84 -1.67
N ILE A 119 18.38 -0.10 -2.24
CA ILE A 119 17.18 0.20 -3.04
C ILE A 119 16.13 0.89 -2.17
N PHE A 120 15.91 0.43 -0.94
CA PHE A 120 14.98 1.04 0.01
C PHE A 120 15.41 2.46 0.41
N ILE A 121 16.68 2.65 0.80
CA ILE A 121 17.22 3.96 1.14
C ILE A 121 17.17 4.90 -0.07
N PHE A 122 17.50 4.41 -1.27
CA PHE A 122 17.41 5.17 -2.51
C PHE A 122 15.98 5.62 -2.80
N HIS A 123 14.98 4.74 -2.66
CA HIS A 123 13.57 5.10 -2.89
C HIS A 123 13.05 6.10 -1.86
N LEU A 124 13.40 5.95 -0.58
CA LEU A 124 13.02 6.95 0.43
C LEU A 124 13.71 8.29 0.18
N THR A 125 14.99 8.27 -0.19
CA THR A 125 15.75 9.50 -0.48
C THR A 125 15.23 10.18 -1.74
N SER A 126 14.93 9.43 -2.80
CA SER A 126 14.36 9.98 -4.03
C SER A 126 12.96 10.56 -3.82
N LEU A 127 12.14 9.93 -2.95
CA LEU A 127 10.84 10.48 -2.56
C LEU A 127 10.99 11.80 -1.80
N VAL A 128 11.90 11.86 -0.82
CA VAL A 128 12.18 13.09 -0.07
C VAL A 128 12.67 14.20 -1.02
N ILE A 129 13.59 13.87 -1.92
CA ILE A 129 14.10 14.81 -2.93
C ILE A 129 12.98 15.29 -3.86
N LEU A 130 12.11 14.40 -4.32
CA LEU A 130 10.96 14.76 -5.16
C LEU A 130 10.02 15.73 -4.41
N CYS A 131 9.71 15.45 -3.13
CA CYS A 131 8.93 16.37 -2.30
C CYS A 131 9.60 17.74 -2.18
N LEU A 132 10.91 17.79 -1.95
CA LEU A 132 11.67 19.05 -1.87
C LEU A 132 11.67 19.81 -3.21
N PHE A 133 11.80 19.11 -4.34
CA PHE A 133 11.68 19.73 -5.66
C PHE A 133 10.28 20.27 -5.93
N CYS A 134 9.23 19.56 -5.55
CA CYS A 134 7.86 20.06 -5.66
C CYS A 134 7.67 21.33 -4.83
N ILE A 135 8.18 21.35 -3.60
CA ILE A 135 8.13 22.53 -2.71
C ILE A 135 8.91 23.70 -3.33
N TYR A 136 10.15 23.47 -3.77
CA TYR A 136 10.99 24.48 -4.42
C TYR A 136 10.33 25.02 -5.72
N PHE A 137 9.73 24.15 -6.52
CA PHE A 137 9.03 24.52 -7.74
C PHE A 137 7.84 25.44 -7.45
N ILE A 138 7.05 25.14 -6.41
CA ILE A 138 5.92 25.97 -5.96
C ILE A 138 6.40 27.35 -5.49
N PHE A 139 7.52 27.43 -4.76
CA PHE A 139 8.05 28.71 -4.30
C PHE A 139 8.52 29.62 -5.45
N ASN A 140 9.05 29.04 -6.53
CA ASN A 140 9.57 29.83 -7.65
C ASN A 140 8.54 30.13 -8.75
N ASN A 141 7.64 29.20 -9.03
CA ASN A 141 6.68 29.30 -10.14
C ASN A 141 5.24 29.56 -9.66
N GLY A 142 5.03 29.67 -8.35
CA GLY A 142 3.71 29.82 -7.75
C GLY A 142 2.84 28.57 -7.93
N LEU A 143 1.53 28.76 -7.82
CA LEU A 143 0.53 27.69 -7.89
C LEU A 143 -0.13 27.58 -9.27
N GLU A 144 0.32 28.32 -10.29
CA GLU A 144 -0.39 28.42 -11.58
C GLU A 144 -0.46 27.07 -12.30
N VAL A 145 0.66 26.34 -12.37
CA VAL A 145 0.72 24.99 -12.95
C VAL A 145 -0.15 24.02 -12.15
N LEU A 146 -0.16 24.14 -10.82
CA LEU A 146 -1.01 23.32 -9.96
C LEU A 146 -2.49 23.58 -10.25
N ILE A 147 -2.90 24.84 -10.27
CA ILE A 147 -4.29 25.27 -10.53
C ILE A 147 -4.73 24.83 -11.93
N THR A 148 -3.84 24.90 -12.92
CA THR A 148 -4.13 24.45 -14.28
C THR A 148 -4.36 22.94 -14.32
N ASN A 149 -3.49 22.15 -13.69
CA ASN A 149 -3.66 20.71 -13.57
C ASN A 149 -4.94 20.34 -12.79
N PHE A 150 -5.28 21.08 -11.74
CA PHE A 150 -6.52 20.91 -10.97
C PHE A 150 -7.77 21.25 -11.78
N LYS A 151 -7.70 22.18 -12.73
CA LYS A 151 -8.83 22.52 -13.61
C LYS A 151 -8.99 21.56 -14.79
N THR A 152 -8.08 20.61 -14.97
CA THR A 152 -8.17 19.62 -16.04
C THR A 152 -9.47 18.83 -15.88
N PRO A 153 -10.37 18.86 -16.87
CA PRO A 153 -11.66 18.21 -16.77
C PRO A 153 -11.50 16.69 -16.71
N THR A 154 -12.37 16.03 -15.96
CA THR A 154 -12.43 14.57 -15.93
C THR A 154 -13.07 14.04 -17.21
N ASN A 155 -12.46 13.01 -17.79
CA ASN A 155 -13.08 12.28 -18.89
C ASN A 155 -14.26 11.45 -18.36
N GLY A 156 -15.49 11.86 -18.72
CA GLY A 156 -16.72 11.18 -18.31
C GLY A 156 -17.32 11.69 -16.99
N SER A 157 -18.11 10.84 -16.32
CA SER A 157 -18.79 11.21 -15.06
C SER A 157 -17.83 11.25 -13.88
N ILE A 158 -18.00 12.25 -13.01
CA ILE A 158 -17.29 12.39 -11.72
C ILE A 158 -17.44 11.11 -10.88
N THR A 159 -18.62 10.48 -10.90
CA THR A 159 -18.87 9.23 -10.17
C THR A 159 -17.98 8.11 -10.67
N ASN A 160 -17.80 7.97 -11.99
CA ASN A 160 -16.93 6.95 -12.58
C ASN A 160 -15.47 7.26 -12.27
N ALA A 161 -15.06 8.53 -12.37
CA ALA A 161 -13.72 8.98 -12.04
C ALA A 161 -13.35 8.63 -10.58
N LEU A 162 -14.24 8.94 -9.64
CA LEU A 162 -14.08 8.60 -8.22
C LEU A 162 -14.08 7.09 -7.97
N PHE A 163 -15.01 6.35 -8.60
CA PHE A 163 -15.12 4.89 -8.45
C PHE A 163 -13.87 4.18 -8.96
N PHE A 164 -13.41 4.49 -10.18
CA PHE A 164 -12.21 3.88 -10.73
C PHE A 164 -10.95 4.33 -10.00
N GLY A 165 -10.85 5.62 -9.63
CA GLY A 165 -9.76 6.12 -8.80
C GLY A 165 -9.66 5.39 -7.45
N PHE A 166 -10.80 5.15 -6.80
CA PHE A 166 -10.86 4.38 -5.55
C PHE A 166 -10.51 2.89 -5.76
N ALA A 167 -11.10 2.25 -6.77
CA ALA A 167 -10.87 0.85 -7.07
C ALA A 167 -9.41 0.56 -7.38
N LEU A 168 -8.76 1.44 -8.15
CA LEU A 168 -7.33 1.36 -8.47
C LEU A 168 -6.44 1.67 -7.28
N ALA A 169 -6.94 2.39 -6.28
CA ALA A 169 -6.19 2.72 -5.07
C ALA A 169 -6.36 1.75 -3.90
N THR A 170 -7.40 0.93 -3.92
CA THR A 170 -7.68 -0.10 -2.91
C THR A 170 -6.54 -1.14 -2.73
N PRO A 171 -5.71 -1.48 -3.73
CA PRO A 171 -4.55 -2.36 -3.54
C PRO A 171 -3.55 -1.88 -2.47
N SER A 172 -3.49 -0.58 -2.16
CA SER A 172 -2.64 -0.05 -1.07
C SER A 172 -3.05 -0.51 0.33
N ILE A 173 -4.23 -1.13 0.49
CA ILE A 173 -4.76 -1.57 1.79
C ILE A 173 -4.11 -2.88 2.28
N LYS A 174 -3.36 -3.57 1.42
CA LYS A 174 -2.90 -4.95 1.68
C LYS A 174 -1.84 -5.10 2.77
N GLY A 175 -1.13 -4.04 3.15
CA GLY A 175 -0.02 -4.15 4.12
C GLY A 175 -0.40 -4.63 5.53
N PHE A 176 -1.61 -4.30 6.00
CA PHE A 176 -2.13 -4.87 7.25
C PHE A 176 -2.25 -6.40 7.20
N LYS A 177 -2.54 -6.95 6.02
CA LYS A 177 -2.71 -8.39 5.78
C LYS A 177 -1.38 -9.15 5.84
N SER A 178 -0.28 -8.51 5.41
CA SER A 178 1.07 -9.08 5.48
C SER A 178 1.56 -9.15 6.93
N SER A 179 1.37 -8.08 7.72
CA SER A 179 1.77 -8.06 9.13
C SER A 179 1.08 -9.13 9.99
N ALA A 180 -0.18 -9.44 9.67
CA ALA A 180 -1.00 -10.44 10.34
C ALA A 180 -0.49 -11.89 10.15
N ASN A 181 0.39 -12.13 9.18
CA ASN A 181 0.95 -13.46 8.91
C ASN A 181 2.21 -13.77 9.73
N TYR A 182 2.74 -12.78 10.46
CA TYR A 182 3.97 -12.92 11.25
C TYR A 182 3.73 -12.64 12.75
N VAL A 183 2.49 -12.78 13.22
CA VAL A 183 2.11 -12.43 14.60
C VAL A 183 2.82 -13.34 15.61
N GLU A 184 3.00 -14.62 15.29
CA GLU A 184 3.73 -15.52 16.18
C GLU A 184 5.22 -15.18 16.23
N GLU A 185 5.81 -14.65 15.16
CA GLU A 185 7.22 -14.27 15.08
C GLU A 185 7.52 -12.93 15.76
N GLN A 186 6.52 -12.11 16.10
CA GLN A 186 6.72 -10.84 16.78
C GLN A 186 7.15 -11.04 18.24
N GLU A 187 8.09 -10.22 18.70
CA GLU A 187 8.40 -10.09 20.12
C GLU A 187 7.15 -9.57 20.84
N LYS A 188 6.72 -10.29 21.88
CA LYS A 188 5.61 -9.84 22.72
C LYS A 188 6.08 -8.64 23.54
N PHE A 189 5.32 -7.57 23.51
CA PHE A 189 5.46 -6.50 24.48
C PHE A 189 5.05 -7.05 25.85
N PHE A 190 6.00 -7.07 26.79
CA PHE A 190 5.72 -7.06 28.22
C PHE A 190 5.92 -5.63 28.71
#